data_AF-A0A7U3ZRX6-F1
#
_entry.id   AF-A0A7U3ZRX6-F1
#
_cell.length_a   1.000
_cell.length_b   1.000
_cell.length_c   1.000
_cell.angle_alpha   90.00
_cell.angle_beta   90.00
_cell.angle_gamma   90.00
#
_symmetry.space_group_name_H-M   'P 1'
#
loop_
_entity.id
_entity.type
_entity.pdbx_description
1 polymer ?
#
loop_
_entity_poly.entity_id
_entity_poly.type
_entity_poly.pdbx_seq_one_letter_code
_entity_poly.pdbx_strand_id
1 'polypeptide(L)' 'MYNKEYKKIAKVFIIISMVLKAILIIPLVMGIITLKQIEKKYMTEEDKTLMGILNILFGSTIAGIFILVGKPIKDLSES' A
#
# COMPACT_ATOMS: atom_id res chain seq x y z
N MET A 1 -4.22 -44.71 2.89
CA MET A 1 -5.43 -43.88 2.69
C MET A 1 -5.28 -42.45 3.24
N TYR A 2 -4.56 -42.24 4.37
CA TYR A 2 -4.27 -40.93 4.98
C TYR A 2 -3.71 -39.84 4.05
N ASN A 3 -2.90 -40.22 3.05
CA ASN A 3 -2.15 -39.26 2.24
C ASN A 3 -3.01 -38.49 1.22
N LYS A 4 -4.18 -39.02 0.80
CA LYS A 4 -5.02 -38.36 -0.22
C LYS A 4 -5.81 -37.18 0.36
N GLU A 5 -6.35 -37.34 1.56
CA GLU A 5 -7.13 -36.30 2.24
C GLU A 5 -6.24 -35.15 2.72
N TYR A 6 -5.10 -35.46 3.32
CA TYR A 6 -4.09 -34.47 3.69
C TYR A 6 -3.64 -33.61 2.49
N LYS A 7 -3.32 -34.24 1.36
CA LYS A 7 -2.94 -33.53 0.13
C LYS A 7 -4.05 -32.61 -0.39
N LYS A 8 -5.31 -33.02 -0.27
CA LYS A 8 -6.47 -32.20 -0.69
C LYS A 8 -6.60 -30.96 0.19
N ILE A 9 -6.54 -31.12 1.51
CA ILE A 9 -6.63 -30.01 2.46
C ILE A 9 -5.47 -29.03 2.26
N ALA A 10 -4.23 -29.54 2.17
CA ALA A 10 -3.05 -28.71 1.91
C ALA A 10 -3.19 -27.89 0.61
N LYS A 11 -3.69 -28.52 -0.47
CA LYS A 11 -3.93 -27.81 -1.75
C LYS A 11 -4.93 -26.67 -1.61
N VAL A 12 -6.01 -26.86 -0.85
CA VAL A 12 -7.01 -25.81 -0.60
C VAL A 12 -6.40 -24.63 0.17
N PHE A 13 -5.68 -24.91 1.26
CA PHE A 13 -5.02 -23.85 2.03
C PHE A 13 -3.96 -23.10 1.21
N ILE A 14 -3.22 -23.80 0.34
CA ILE A 14 -2.29 -23.15 -0.59
C ILE A 14 -3.04 -22.19 -1.52
N ILE A 15 -4.14 -22.62 -2.16
CA ILE A 15 -4.93 -21.77 -3.05
C ILE A 15 -5.48 -20.55 -2.30
N ILE A 16 -6.05 -20.75 -1.11
CA ILE A 16 -6.52 -19.64 -0.26
C ILE A 16 -5.38 -18.67 0.05
N SER A 17 -4.20 -19.18 0.42
CA SER A 17 -3.03 -18.36 0.71
C SER A 17 -2.54 -17.57 -0.50
N MET A 18 -2.63 -18.13 -1.71
CA MET A 18 -2.28 -17.44 -2.96
C MET A 18 -3.23 -16.28 -3.22
N VAL A 19 -4.53 -16.47 -3.02
CA VAL A 19 -5.55 -15.40 -3.20
C VAL A 19 -5.36 -14.29 -2.17
N LEU A 20 -5.16 -14.64 -0.89
CA LEU A 20 -4.93 -13.65 0.17
C LEU A 20 -3.64 -12.84 -0.07
N LYS A 21 -2.55 -13.50 -0.47
CA LYS A 21 -1.30 -12.83 -0.81
C LYS A 21 -1.41 -11.97 -2.07
N ALA A 22 -2.23 -12.37 -3.05
CA ALA A 22 -2.48 -11.58 -4.24
C ALA A 22 -3.16 -10.24 -3.90
N ILE A 23 -4.11 -10.25 -2.95
CA ILE A 23 -4.74 -9.01 -2.46
C ILE A 23 -3.70 -8.10 -1.78
N LEU A 24 -2.76 -8.68 -1.03
CA LEU A 24 -1.66 -7.96 -0.36
C LEU A 24 -0.60 -7.38 -1.32
N ILE A 25 -0.58 -7.78 -2.60
CA ILE A 25 0.33 -7.16 -3.59
C ILE A 25 -0.09 -5.71 -3.87
N ILE A 26 -1.39 -5.42 -3.91
CA ILE A 26 -1.91 -4.07 -4.16
C ILE A 26 -1.35 -3.06 -3.16
N PRO A 27 -1.51 -3.23 -1.83
CA PRO A 27 -0.97 -2.29 -0.87
C PRO A 27 0.56 -2.20 -0.87
N LEU A 28 1.25 -3.31 -1.18
CA LEU A 28 2.70 -3.32 -1.35
C LEU A 28 3.16 -2.43 -2.51
N VAL A 29 2.52 -2.57 -3.67
CA VAL A 29 2.83 -1.74 -4.85
C VAL A 29 2.48 -0.28 -4.59
N MET A 30 1.33 -0.01 -3.98
CA MET A 30 0.93 1.36 -3.62
C MET A 30 1.92 2.01 -2.66
N GLY A 31 2.37 1.28 -1.63
CA GLY A 31 3.40 1.78 -0.70
C GLY A 31 4.71 2.16 -1.41
N ILE A 32 5.18 1.33 -2.36
CA ILE A 32 6.38 1.64 -3.16
C ILE A 32 6.17 2.90 -4.00
N ILE A 33 5.01 3.05 -4.65
CA ILE A 33 4.70 4.24 -5.46
C ILE A 33 4.63 5.49 -4.58
N THR A 34 4.02 5.38 -3.40
CA THR A 34 3.93 6.47 -2.42
C THR A 34 5.31 6.91 -1.94
N LEU A 35 6.20 5.98 -1.59
CA LEU A 35 7.58 6.31 -1.22
C LEU A 35 8.31 7.06 -2.35
N LYS A 36 8.21 6.56 -3.58
CA LYS A 36 8.82 7.22 -4.75
C LYS A 36 8.27 8.61 -5.02
N GLN A 37 6.99 8.85 -4.74
CA GLN A 37 6.40 10.18 -4.91
C GLN A 37 6.78 11.16 -3.80
N ILE A 38 6.92 10.70 -2.55
CA ILE A 38 7.40 11.54 -1.45
C ILE A 38 8.85 12.00 -1.70
N GLU A 39 9.66 11.18 -2.35
CA GLU A 39 11.03 11.55 -2.77
C GLU A 39 11.06 12.57 -3.92
N LYS A 40 9.95 12.79 -4.64
CA LYS A 40 9.92 13.78 -5.72
C LYS A 40 9.96 15.19 -5.13
N LYS A 41 10.78 16.04 -5.75
CA LYS A 41 10.93 17.46 -5.40
C LYS A 41 9.61 18.25 -5.43
N TYR A 42 8.66 17.81 -6.26
CA TYR A 42 7.35 18.42 -6.38
C TYR A 42 6.28 17.33 -6.36
N MET A 43 5.46 17.34 -5.33
CA MET A 43 4.22 16.56 -5.22
C MET A 43 3.06 17.52 -5.37
N THR A 44 2.11 17.23 -6.26
CA THR A 44 0.91 18.06 -6.42
C THR A 44 -0.06 17.81 -5.25
N GLU A 45 -0.95 18.77 -4.96
CA GLU A 45 -1.96 18.58 -3.90
C GLU A 45 -2.93 17.43 -4.22
N GLU A 46 -3.23 17.21 -5.51
CA GLU A 46 -4.03 16.06 -5.95
C GLU A 46 -3.31 14.74 -5.68
N ASP A 47 -2.04 14.63 -6.08
CA ASP A 47 -1.20 13.44 -5.83
C ASP A 47 -1.10 13.13 -4.34
N LYS A 48 -0.86 14.16 -3.53
CA LYS A 48 -0.77 14.08 -2.07
C LYS A 48 -2.08 13.58 -1.45
N THR A 49 -3.21 14.14 -1.88
CA THR A 49 -4.54 13.72 -1.40
C THR A 49 -4.82 12.28 -1.77
N LEU A 50 -4.58 11.92 -3.03
CA LEU A 50 -4.79 10.58 -3.55
C LEU A 50 -3.93 9.56 -2.80
N MET A 51 -2.64 9.83 -2.63
CA MET A 51 -1.72 8.95 -1.92
C MET A 51 -2.01 8.84 -0.43
N GLY A 52 -2.39 9.95 0.22
CA GLY A 52 -2.80 9.93 1.61
C GLY A 52 -4.00 9.01 1.86
N ILE A 53 -5.05 9.14 1.02
CA ILE A 53 -6.25 8.30 1.12
C ILE A 53 -5.93 6.82 0.82
N LEU A 54 -5.16 6.54 -0.23
CA LEU A 54 -4.76 5.19 -0.59
C LEU A 54 -3.94 4.51 0.52
N ASN A 55 -3.06 5.25 1.18
CA ASN A 55 -2.28 4.70 2.29
C ASN A 55 -3.14 4.47 3.54
N ILE A 56 -4.17 5.29 3.79
CA ILE A 56 -5.12 5.06 4.90
C ILE A 56 -5.94 3.78 4.68
N LEU A 57 -6.41 3.55 3.45
CA LEU A 57 -7.30 2.44 3.13
C LEU A 57 -6.57 1.11 2.96
N PHE A 58 -5.38 1.13 2.35
CA PHE A 58 -4.70 -0.09 1.92
C PHE A 58 -3.32 -0.26 2.56
N GLY A 59 -2.64 0.81 2.95
CA GLY A 59 -1.27 0.78 3.47
C GLY A 59 -1.19 1.05 4.97
N SER A 60 -0.49 2.13 5.33
CA SER A 60 -0.36 2.58 6.72
C SER A 60 -1.22 3.82 6.98
N THR A 61 -2.17 3.69 7.92
CA THR A 61 -3.02 4.78 8.38
C THR A 61 -2.22 5.96 8.90
N ILE A 62 -1.18 5.70 9.70
CA ILE A 62 -0.31 6.74 10.25
C ILE A 62 0.39 7.49 9.12
N ALA A 63 1.02 6.76 8.20
CA ALA A 63 1.73 7.39 7.08
C ALA A 63 0.80 8.21 6.19
N GLY A 64 -0.42 7.72 5.91
CA GLY A 64 -1.42 8.45 5.15
C GLY A 64 -1.86 9.75 5.81
N ILE A 65 -2.07 9.76 7.13
CA ILE A 65 -2.37 11.00 7.87
C ILE A 65 -1.22 12.01 7.74
N PHE A 66 0.04 11.57 7.91
CA PHE A 66 1.19 12.46 7.74
C PHE A 66 1.31 13.04 6.33
N ILE A 67 1.03 12.23 5.30
CA ILE A 67 1.01 12.70 3.91
C ILE A 67 -0.06 13.78 3.71
N LEU A 68 -1.26 13.61 4.27
CA LEU A 68 -2.35 14.59 4.13
C LEU A 68 -2.07 15.89 4.88
N VAL A 69 -1.49 15.80 6.08
CA VAL A 69 -1.25 16.97 6.94
C VAL A 69 0.03 17.73 6.58
N GLY A 70 1.03 17.07 5.99
CA GLY A 70 2.28 17.70 5.59
C GLY A 70 2.07 18.78 4.53
N LYS A 71 2.64 19.98 4.71
CA LYS A 71 2.55 21.04 3.68
C LYS A 71 3.35 20.66 2.43
N PRO A 72 2.87 20.99 1.22
CA PRO A 72 3.64 20.79 0.00
C PRO A 72 4.96 21.57 0.07
N ILE A 73 6.05 20.97 -0.41
CA ILE A 73 7.40 21.58 -0.40
C ILE A 73 7.44 22.91 -1.16
N LYS A 74 6.48 23.16 -2.07
CA LYS A 74 6.35 24.42 -2.80
C LYS A 74 6.20 25.64 -1.87
N ASP A 75 5.60 25.46 -0.70
CA ASP A 75 5.42 26.53 0.28
C ASP A 75 6.66 26.79 1.14
N LEU A 76 7.69 25.93 1.08
CA LEU A 76 8.91 26.03 1.87
C LEU A 76 10.06 26.77 1.17
N SER A 77 9.93 27.08 -0.14
CA SER A 77 10.93 27.92 -0.83
C SER A 77 10.58 29.41 -0.83
N GLU A 78 9.44 29.79 -0.25
CA GLU A 78 9.00 31.19 -0.08
C GLU A 78 9.16 31.70 1.37
N SER A 79 9.81 30.94 2.26
CA SER A 79 10.10 31.34 3.65
C SER A 79 11.58 31.57 3.91
#